data_AF-A0A518DEP6-F1
#
_entry.id   AF-A0A518DEP6-F1
#
_cell.length_a   1.000
_cell.length_b   1.000
_cell.length_c   1.000
_cell.angle_alpha   90.00
_cell.angle_beta   90.00
_cell.angle_gamma   90.00
#
_symmetry.space_group_name_H-M   'P 1'
#
loop_
_entity.id
_entity.type
_entity.pdbx_description
1 polymer ?
#
loop_
_entity_poly.entity_id
_entity_poly.type
_entity_poly.pdbx_seq_one_letter_code
_entity_poly.pdbx_strand_id
1 'polypeptide(L)'
;MLGATRVRRAFTLVELLVVIAIIGILIALLLPAVQAARESARRANCQANMKNLALAALNFESARNQFPPAAQERDGSAWSGTTPPPMARHNGLSLLLPYYENGATFDRIDYDWDWNDSTHSDNETYTKQDLAGILLCPSTEADRGRFHVTDYVAMSRMEIDASKKPNLTYDAPGGPVTDLIKSTLVSSYGAAKNRDRVLDNVLQLNRVTMSGSQVSLNDRRKVTPGKVTDGLSKTFLYLESTGKPKIYVLGEFRDENSSANNEFRWASQDTVMELQFYCNTQQLVNCSNRSRVYSWHPGGVNMALADGSVRFYNDDASPQSFVSLLTMAGDELFIDE
;
A
#
# COMPACT_ATOMS: atom_id res chain seq x y z
N MET A 1 -52.27 -45.07 43.61
CA MET A 1 -51.39 -44.21 42.80
C MET A 1 -51.90 -44.24 41.36
N LEU A 2 -52.72 -43.26 40.96
CA LEU A 2 -53.21 -43.14 39.58
C LEU A 2 -52.25 -42.23 38.81
N GLY A 3 -51.51 -42.81 37.85
CA GLY A 3 -50.59 -42.08 36.99
C GLY A 3 -51.36 -41.28 35.94
N ALA A 4 -51.25 -39.96 35.99
CA ALA A 4 -51.80 -39.08 34.96
C ALA A 4 -51.05 -39.31 33.64
N THR A 5 -51.75 -39.86 32.64
CA THR A 5 -51.26 -39.99 31.26
C THR A 5 -51.11 -38.60 30.64
N ARG A 6 -49.87 -38.13 30.55
CA ARG A 6 -49.53 -36.85 29.93
C ARG A 6 -49.77 -36.95 28.42
N VAL A 7 -50.88 -36.38 27.96
CA VAL A 7 -51.19 -36.28 26.52
C VAL A 7 -50.07 -35.48 25.84
N ARG A 8 -49.26 -36.16 25.03
CA ARG A 8 -48.26 -35.49 24.18
C ARG A 8 -49.02 -34.81 23.03
N ARG A 9 -49.03 -33.47 23.03
CA ARG A 9 -49.54 -32.70 21.88
C ARG A 9 -48.63 -33.00 20.68
N ALA A 10 -49.19 -33.60 19.63
CA ALA A 10 -48.50 -33.77 18.36
C ALA A 10 -48.50 -32.43 17.61
N PHE A 11 -47.34 -32.04 17.10
CA PHE A 11 -47.17 -30.82 16.30
C PHE A 11 -47.86 -31.00 14.94
N THR A 12 -48.61 -30.01 14.48
CA THR A 12 -49.20 -30.04 13.14
C THR A 12 -48.15 -29.70 12.08
N LEU A 13 -48.31 -30.24 10.87
CA LEU A 13 -47.44 -29.93 9.73
C LEU A 13 -47.38 -28.42 9.46
N VAL A 14 -48.50 -27.72 9.64
CA VAL A 14 -48.60 -26.27 9.45
C VAL A 14 -47.75 -25.51 10.47
N GLU A 15 -47.82 -25.87 11.76
CA GLU A 15 -47.00 -25.22 12.79
C GLU A 15 -45.50 -25.40 12.53
N LEU A 16 -45.08 -26.58 12.09
CA LEU A 16 -43.67 -26.82 11.71
C LEU A 16 -43.27 -25.97 10.50
N LEU A 17 -44.14 -25.88 9.49
CA LEU A 17 -43.89 -25.14 8.25
C LEU A 17 -43.77 -23.62 8.50
N VAL A 18 -44.60 -23.07 9.39
CA VAL A 18 -44.51 -21.66 9.78
C VAL A 18 -43.19 -21.37 10.50
N VAL A 19 -42.75 -22.25 11.40
CA VAL A 19 -41.49 -22.05 12.13
C VAL A 19 -40.29 -22.07 11.20
N ILE A 20 -40.20 -23.04 10.28
CA ILE A 20 -39.10 -23.06 9.29
C ILE A 20 -39.16 -21.86 8.35
N ALA A 21 -40.35 -21.37 7.98
CA ALA A 21 -40.50 -20.16 7.18
C ALA A 21 -39.97 -18.91 7.92
N ILE A 22 -40.31 -18.75 9.20
CA ILE A 22 -39.80 -17.64 10.02
C ILE A 22 -38.28 -17.72 10.19
N ILE A 23 -37.75 -18.91 10.53
CA ILE A 23 -36.29 -19.10 10.65
C ILE A 23 -35.59 -18.81 9.32
N GLY A 24 -36.16 -19.27 8.21
CA GLY A 24 -35.64 -19.00 6.87
C GLY A 24 -35.56 -17.51 6.56
N ILE A 25 -36.62 -16.75 6.86
CA ILE A 25 -36.63 -15.28 6.70
C ILE A 25 -35.59 -14.60 7.60
N LEU A 26 -35.51 -15.00 8.88
CA LEU A 26 -34.54 -14.43 9.80
C LEU A 26 -33.09 -14.68 9.35
N ILE A 27 -32.76 -15.90 8.93
CA ILE A 27 -31.42 -16.22 8.41
C ILE A 27 -31.11 -15.45 7.12
N ALA A 28 -32.07 -15.37 6.21
CA ALA A 28 -31.91 -14.62 4.95
C ALA A 28 -31.61 -13.14 5.19
N LEU A 29 -32.19 -12.53 6.24
CA LEU A 29 -31.92 -11.14 6.62
C LEU A 29 -30.61 -10.99 7.43
N LEU A 30 -30.24 -11.99 8.23
CA LEU A 30 -29.05 -11.94 9.09
C LEU A 30 -27.75 -12.23 8.34
N LEU A 31 -27.75 -13.10 7.33
CA LEU A 31 -26.52 -13.51 6.64
C LEU A 31 -25.80 -12.33 5.94
N PRO A 32 -26.48 -11.47 5.15
CA PRO A 32 -25.84 -10.29 4.56
C PRO A 32 -25.33 -9.31 5.62
N ALA A 33 -26.09 -9.13 6.71
CA ALA A 33 -25.72 -8.23 7.80
C ALA A 33 -24.46 -8.70 8.54
N VAL A 34 -24.34 -10.00 8.84
CA VAL A 34 -23.16 -10.57 9.50
C VAL A 34 -21.92 -10.45 8.61
N GLN A 35 -22.07 -10.63 7.29
CA GLN A 35 -20.97 -10.48 6.34
C GLN A 35 -20.49 -9.02 6.26
N ALA A 36 -21.41 -8.07 6.15
CA ALA A 36 -21.09 -6.63 6.15
C ALA A 36 -20.40 -6.19 7.45
N ALA A 37 -20.88 -6.69 8.60
CA ALA A 37 -20.26 -6.43 9.90
C ALA A 37 -18.82 -6.99 9.98
N ARG A 38 -18.60 -8.21 9.48
CA ARG A 38 -17.26 -8.82 9.44
C ARG A 38 -16.30 -8.01 8.56
N GLU A 39 -16.73 -7.57 7.39
CA GLU A 39 -15.89 -6.75 6.52
C GLU A 39 -15.58 -5.38 7.14
N SER A 40 -16.56 -4.75 7.79
CA SER A 40 -16.34 -3.49 8.51
C SER A 40 -15.28 -3.65 9.61
N ALA A 41 -15.30 -4.77 10.34
CA ALA A 41 -14.27 -5.06 11.34
C ALA A 41 -12.89 -5.31 10.71
N ARG A 42 -12.81 -6.03 9.58
CA ARG A 42 -11.55 -6.22 8.87
C ARG A 42 -10.98 -4.92 8.33
N ARG A 43 -11.82 -4.05 7.77
CA ARG A 43 -11.44 -2.71 7.33
C ARG A 43 -10.95 -1.84 8.49
N ALA A 44 -11.62 -1.87 9.64
CA ALA A 44 -11.16 -1.16 10.84
C ALA A 44 -9.76 -1.63 11.27
N ASN A 45 -9.46 -2.93 11.15
CA ASN A 45 -8.12 -3.46 11.40
C ASN A 45 -7.10 -2.99 10.35
N CYS A 46 -7.43 -2.95 9.06
CA CYS A 46 -6.52 -2.39 8.04
C CYS A 46 -6.22 -0.91 8.32
N GLN A 47 -7.23 -0.13 8.71
CA GLN A 47 -7.05 1.26 9.13
C GLN A 47 -6.16 1.41 10.37
N ALA A 48 -6.30 0.53 11.37
CA ALA A 48 -5.44 0.55 12.54
C ALA A 48 -3.98 0.22 12.20
N ASN A 49 -3.75 -0.79 11.35
CA ASN A 49 -2.42 -1.16 10.87
C ASN A 49 -1.74 0.00 10.11
N MET A 50 -2.46 0.61 9.16
CA MET A 50 -1.96 1.77 8.42
C MET A 50 -1.71 2.99 9.31
N LYS A 51 -2.54 3.20 10.33
CA LYS A 51 -2.33 4.28 11.31
C LYS A 51 -1.03 4.06 12.08
N ASN A 52 -0.80 2.83 12.57
CA ASN A 52 0.44 2.49 13.26
C ASN A 52 1.66 2.68 12.35
N LEU A 53 1.55 2.32 11.07
CA LEU A 53 2.62 2.54 10.09
C LEU A 53 2.91 4.02 9.83
N ALA A 54 1.88 4.87 9.72
CA ALA A 54 2.07 6.30 9.54
C ALA A 54 2.62 6.99 10.78
N LEU A 55 2.18 6.57 11.98
CA LEU A 55 2.78 7.01 13.24
C LEU A 55 4.24 6.58 13.36
N ALA A 56 4.60 5.39 12.88
CA ALA A 56 5.99 4.95 12.81
C ALA A 56 6.83 5.87 11.90
N ALA A 57 6.29 6.26 10.74
CA ALA A 57 6.95 7.23 9.85
C ALA A 57 7.12 8.61 10.49
N LEU A 58 6.15 9.09 11.26
CA LEU A 58 6.25 10.33 12.02
C LEU A 58 7.27 10.24 13.17
N ASN A 59 7.33 9.11 13.87
CA ASN A 59 8.35 8.89 14.89
C ASN A 59 9.76 8.82 14.29
N PHE A 60 9.90 8.19 13.12
CA PHE A 60 11.15 8.24 12.35
C PHE A 60 11.53 9.67 11.98
N GLU A 61 10.55 10.47 11.51
CA GLU A 61 10.75 11.87 11.19
C GLU A 61 11.23 12.66 12.41
N SER A 62 10.57 12.50 13.55
CA SER A 62 10.97 13.16 14.80
C SER A 62 12.38 12.77 15.25
N ALA A 63 12.81 11.52 15.03
CA ALA A 63 14.12 11.05 15.44
C ALA A 63 15.24 11.40 14.44
N ARG A 64 14.93 11.52 13.15
CA ARG A 64 15.91 11.71 12.06
C ARG A 64 15.82 13.07 11.37
N ASN A 65 14.87 13.92 11.80
CA ASN A 65 14.51 15.20 11.19
C ASN A 65 14.21 15.08 9.68
N GLN A 66 13.66 13.95 9.24
CA GLN A 66 13.26 13.72 7.84
C GLN A 66 12.30 12.54 7.75
N PHE A 67 11.33 12.60 6.84
CA PHE A 67 10.50 11.44 6.55
C PHE A 67 11.35 10.24 6.08
N PRO A 68 10.90 9.00 6.35
CA PRO A 68 11.59 7.83 5.84
C PRO A 68 11.61 7.83 4.31
N PRO A 69 12.61 7.19 3.68
CA PRO A 69 12.55 6.95 2.25
C PRO A 69 11.38 6.01 1.93
N ALA A 70 10.80 6.09 0.73
CA ALA A 70 9.95 5.01 0.21
C ALA A 70 10.76 3.73 0.03
N ALA A 71 11.96 3.86 -0.56
CA ALA A 71 12.99 2.84 -0.53
C ALA A 71 14.38 3.44 -0.62
N GLN A 72 15.35 2.69 -0.15
CA GLN A 72 16.75 3.03 -0.12
C GLN A 72 17.48 2.50 -1.35
N GLU A 73 18.00 3.42 -2.16
CA GLU A 73 18.81 3.04 -3.32
C GLU A 73 20.25 2.73 -2.95
N ARG A 74 20.83 1.80 -3.71
CA ARG A 74 22.25 1.52 -3.67
C ARG A 74 23.09 2.76 -4.02
N ASP A 75 24.22 2.91 -3.35
CA ASP A 75 25.29 3.83 -3.76
C ASP A 75 26.56 3.07 -4.19
N GLY A 76 27.31 3.63 -5.14
CA GLY A 76 28.55 3.05 -5.69
C GLY A 76 28.36 2.03 -6.82
N SER A 77 29.49 1.63 -7.43
CA SER A 77 29.53 0.71 -8.58
C SER A 77 28.94 -0.67 -8.27
N ALA A 78 28.63 -1.42 -9.34
CA ALA A 78 28.15 -2.79 -9.27
C ALA A 78 29.02 -3.66 -8.33
N TRP A 79 28.32 -4.54 -7.62
CA TRP A 79 28.78 -5.46 -6.59
C TRP A 79 30.12 -6.12 -6.93
N SER A 80 31.12 -5.96 -6.05
CA SER A 80 32.39 -6.72 -6.10
C SER A 80 32.29 -8.08 -5.40
N GLY A 81 31.14 -8.39 -4.77
CA GLY A 81 30.88 -9.65 -4.06
C GLY A 81 31.79 -9.95 -2.88
N THR A 82 32.55 -8.97 -2.41
CA THR A 82 33.50 -9.15 -1.30
C THR A 82 33.55 -7.94 -0.37
N THR A 83 33.08 -6.78 -0.83
CA THR A 83 32.98 -5.56 -0.01
C THR A 83 31.55 -5.05 -0.02
N PRO A 84 31.00 -4.64 1.13
CA PRO A 84 29.66 -4.06 1.19
C PRO A 84 29.61 -2.81 0.30
N PRO A 85 28.45 -2.56 -0.36
CA PRO A 85 28.27 -1.30 -1.08
C PRO A 85 28.34 -0.13 -0.09
N PRO A 86 28.78 1.07 -0.54
CA PRO A 86 28.68 2.29 0.27
C PRO A 86 27.28 2.51 0.87
N MET A 87 26.23 2.04 0.18
CA MET A 87 24.88 1.93 0.71
C MET A 87 24.17 0.71 0.14
N ALA A 88 23.54 -0.07 1.01
CA ALA A 88 22.73 -1.23 0.65
C ALA A 88 21.29 -0.88 0.31
N ARG A 89 20.67 -1.74 -0.51
CA ARG A 89 19.27 -1.66 -0.93
C ARG A 89 18.34 -2.17 0.15
N HIS A 90 17.36 -1.37 0.53
CA HIS A 90 16.32 -1.71 1.53
C HIS A 90 15.03 -0.97 1.22
N ASN A 91 13.89 -1.44 1.70
CA ASN A 91 12.66 -0.66 1.70
C ASN A 91 12.62 0.34 2.87
N GLY A 92 11.86 1.42 2.75
CA GLY A 92 11.56 2.30 3.88
C GLY A 92 10.89 1.60 5.06
N LEU A 93 10.05 0.60 4.78
CA LEU A 93 9.33 -0.18 5.80
C LEU A 93 10.26 -0.94 6.74
N SER A 94 11.43 -1.40 6.25
CA SER A 94 12.41 -2.06 7.11
C SER A 94 13.04 -1.06 8.09
N LEU A 95 13.28 0.18 7.65
CA LEU A 95 13.81 1.26 8.50
C LEU A 95 12.84 1.71 9.58
N LEU A 96 11.55 1.39 9.41
CA LEU A 96 10.50 1.72 10.36
C LEU A 96 10.29 0.66 11.45
N LEU A 97 10.88 -0.53 11.33
CA LEU A 97 10.73 -1.63 12.30
C LEU A 97 10.88 -1.21 13.78
N PRO A 98 11.86 -0.35 14.17
CA PRO A 98 11.99 0.09 15.56
C PRO A 98 10.79 0.91 16.07
N TYR A 99 10.01 1.51 15.18
CA TYR A 99 8.93 2.43 15.49
C TYR A 99 7.53 1.78 15.49
N TYR A 100 7.43 0.49 15.19
CA TYR A 100 6.19 -0.31 15.33
C TYR A 100 6.42 -1.66 16.03
N GLU A 101 7.20 -1.64 17.12
CA GLU A 101 7.46 -2.79 18.03
C GLU A 101 8.18 -4.00 17.41
N ASN A 102 8.88 -3.83 16.28
CA ASN A 102 9.68 -4.88 15.62
C ASN A 102 11.20 -4.63 15.70
N GLY A 103 11.66 -3.96 16.77
CA GLY A 103 13.09 -3.65 16.97
C GLY A 103 14.00 -4.88 16.98
N ALA A 104 13.55 -6.01 17.51
CA ALA A 104 14.34 -7.25 17.50
C ALA A 104 14.60 -7.81 16.09
N THR A 105 13.72 -7.53 15.13
CA THR A 105 13.94 -7.89 13.71
C THR A 105 14.88 -6.88 13.06
N PHE A 106 14.74 -5.60 13.39
CA PHE A 106 15.65 -4.55 12.93
C PHE A 106 17.11 -4.83 13.31
N ASP A 107 17.36 -5.19 14.58
CA ASP A 107 18.71 -5.44 15.11
C ASP A 107 19.40 -6.66 14.47
N ARG A 108 18.64 -7.54 13.80
CA ARG A 108 19.18 -8.71 13.10
C ARG A 108 19.50 -8.44 11.63
N ILE A 109 18.92 -7.39 11.05
CA ILE A 109 19.18 -7.01 9.66
C ILE A 109 20.50 -6.25 9.61
N ASP A 110 21.40 -6.74 8.79
CA ASP A 110 22.65 -6.06 8.47
C ASP A 110 22.40 -5.03 7.37
N TYR A 111 22.32 -3.76 7.76
CA TYR A 111 22.07 -2.65 6.83
C TYR A 111 23.30 -2.25 5.99
N ASP A 112 24.46 -2.88 6.17
CA ASP A 112 25.61 -2.74 5.28
C ASP A 112 25.48 -3.62 4.03
N TRP A 113 24.60 -4.64 4.07
CA TRP A 113 24.33 -5.54 2.95
C TRP A 113 22.89 -5.41 2.44
N ASP A 114 22.68 -5.79 1.18
CA ASP A 114 21.35 -5.71 0.55
C ASP A 114 20.33 -6.56 1.33
N TRP A 115 19.08 -6.12 1.33
CA TRP A 115 17.96 -6.76 2.03
C TRP A 115 17.78 -8.27 1.75
N ASN A 116 18.24 -8.75 0.60
CA ASN A 116 18.15 -10.15 0.16
C ASN A 116 19.52 -10.84 0.08
N ASP A 117 20.57 -10.26 0.66
CA ASP A 117 21.87 -10.93 0.71
C ASP A 117 21.77 -12.16 1.61
N SER A 118 22.31 -13.27 1.10
CA SER A 118 22.39 -14.56 1.79
C SER A 118 23.80 -15.14 1.80
N THR A 119 24.78 -14.36 1.33
CA THR A 119 26.17 -14.80 1.14
C THR A 119 27.08 -14.21 2.20
N HIS A 120 26.83 -12.97 2.62
CA HIS A 120 27.64 -12.20 3.56
C HIS A 120 26.89 -11.86 4.83
N SER A 121 25.56 -11.79 4.73
CA SER A 121 24.61 -11.55 5.81
C SER A 121 23.49 -12.59 5.77
N ASP A 122 22.76 -12.70 6.87
CA ASP A 122 21.53 -13.51 6.97
C ASP A 122 20.27 -12.68 6.64
N ASN A 123 20.42 -11.56 5.93
CA ASN A 123 19.33 -10.63 5.62
C ASN A 123 18.17 -11.33 4.91
N GLU A 124 18.47 -12.23 3.96
CA GLU A 124 17.43 -12.99 3.27
C GLU A 124 16.60 -13.88 4.22
N THR A 125 17.18 -14.34 5.32
CA THR A 125 16.46 -15.10 6.36
C THR A 125 15.59 -14.17 7.22
N TYR A 126 16.14 -13.03 7.65
CA TYR A 126 15.42 -12.11 8.54
C TYR A 126 14.32 -11.31 7.84
N THR A 127 14.47 -11.04 6.55
CA THR A 127 13.45 -10.37 5.74
C THR A 127 12.37 -11.33 5.22
N LYS A 128 12.43 -12.61 5.62
CA LYS A 128 11.38 -13.63 5.44
C LYS A 128 10.60 -13.91 6.74
N GLN A 129 10.53 -12.94 7.64
CA GLN A 129 9.74 -13.07 8.86
C GLN A 129 8.36 -12.42 8.69
N ASP A 130 7.36 -13.01 9.31
CA ASP A 130 6.05 -12.38 9.48
C ASP A 130 6.14 -11.34 10.61
N LEU A 131 5.78 -10.10 10.31
CA LEU A 131 5.78 -8.98 11.25
C LEU A 131 4.44 -8.92 12.00
N ALA A 132 3.97 -10.07 12.48
CA ALA A 132 2.67 -10.26 13.14
C ALA A 132 1.47 -9.67 12.33
N GLY A 133 1.56 -9.68 11.00
CA GLY A 133 0.53 -9.14 10.12
C GLY A 133 0.34 -7.62 10.15
N ILE A 134 1.23 -6.84 10.77
CA ILE A 134 1.08 -5.37 10.81
C ILE A 134 1.15 -4.71 9.43
N LEU A 135 1.82 -5.34 8.47
CA LEU A 135 1.92 -4.88 7.09
C LEU A 135 0.88 -5.52 6.15
N LEU A 136 -0.10 -6.23 6.72
CA LEU A 136 -1.11 -6.97 5.98
C LEU A 136 -2.51 -6.43 6.27
N CYS A 137 -3.37 -6.45 5.27
CA CYS A 137 -4.79 -6.13 5.42
C CYS A 137 -5.60 -7.43 5.55
N PRO A 138 -6.31 -7.66 6.67
CA PRO A 138 -7.10 -8.88 6.87
C PRO A 138 -8.24 -9.11 5.87
N SER A 139 -8.64 -8.10 5.08
CA SER A 139 -9.63 -8.26 4.01
C SER A 139 -9.11 -9.04 2.80
N THR A 140 -7.82 -9.39 2.78
CA THR A 140 -7.18 -10.10 1.68
C THR A 140 -6.64 -11.46 2.12
N GLU A 141 -6.96 -12.49 1.35
CA GLU A 141 -6.23 -13.76 1.35
C GLU A 141 -4.90 -13.60 0.59
N ALA A 142 -3.90 -12.98 1.23
CA ALA A 142 -2.54 -13.08 0.73
C ALA A 142 -2.03 -14.52 0.91
N ASP A 143 -1.28 -15.06 -0.05
CA ASP A 143 -0.49 -16.27 0.18
C ASP A 143 0.72 -15.90 1.06
N ARG A 144 0.46 -15.82 2.36
CA ARG A 144 1.36 -15.25 3.38
C ARG A 144 2.61 -16.10 3.61
N GLY A 145 2.55 -17.39 3.27
CA GLY A 145 3.59 -18.36 3.65
C GLY A 145 4.81 -18.37 2.73
N ARG A 146 4.69 -17.85 1.50
CA ARG A 146 5.75 -17.98 0.49
C ARG A 146 6.61 -16.74 0.30
N PHE A 147 6.05 -15.55 0.43
CA PHE A 147 6.69 -14.34 -0.11
C PHE A 147 6.77 -13.14 0.83
N HIS A 148 6.31 -13.23 2.10
CA HIS A 148 6.46 -12.16 3.11
C HIS A 148 6.11 -10.77 2.57
N VAL A 149 4.95 -10.71 1.91
CA VAL A 149 4.47 -9.53 1.18
C VAL A 149 3.98 -8.44 2.12
N THR A 150 3.88 -7.22 1.61
CA THR A 150 3.16 -6.12 2.26
C THR A 150 1.98 -5.67 1.40
N ASP A 151 0.88 -5.37 2.07
CA ASP A 151 -0.31 -4.77 1.48
C ASP A 151 -0.27 -3.24 1.58
N TYR A 152 0.63 -2.66 2.38
CA TYR A 152 0.79 -1.21 2.52
C TYR A 152 2.09 -0.77 1.85
N VAL A 153 1.99 0.11 0.86
CA VAL A 153 3.13 0.52 0.03
C VAL A 153 3.14 2.02 -0.14
N ALA A 154 4.33 2.61 -0.15
CA ALA A 154 4.53 4.02 -0.48
C ALA A 154 4.45 4.22 -1.99
N MET A 155 3.74 5.26 -2.43
CA MET A 155 3.82 5.72 -3.81
C MET A 155 4.74 6.93 -3.86
N SER A 156 5.86 6.81 -4.57
CA SER A 156 6.96 7.76 -4.45
C SER A 156 6.85 8.99 -5.35
N ARG A 157 6.17 8.84 -6.49
CA ARG A 157 6.08 9.89 -7.50
C ARG A 157 5.02 9.60 -8.55
N MET A 158 4.75 10.62 -9.34
CA MET A 158 4.08 10.49 -10.63
C MET A 158 5.08 10.37 -11.78
N GLU A 159 4.76 9.52 -12.75
CA GLU A 159 5.50 9.35 -14.00
C GLU A 159 4.75 10.09 -15.12
N ILE A 160 5.43 11.06 -15.74
CA ILE A 160 4.83 11.93 -16.76
C ILE A 160 5.32 11.65 -18.19
N ASP A 161 6.16 10.63 -18.38
CA ASP A 161 6.54 10.14 -19.70
C ASP A 161 5.34 9.55 -20.45
N ALA A 162 4.77 10.33 -21.37
CA ALA A 162 3.64 9.93 -22.20
C ALA A 162 3.96 8.80 -23.21
N SER A 163 5.23 8.43 -23.38
CA SER A 163 5.62 7.30 -24.23
C SER A 163 5.40 5.95 -23.56
N LYS A 164 5.28 5.92 -22.22
CA LYS A 164 5.05 4.70 -21.44
C LYS A 164 3.73 4.05 -21.86
N LYS A 165 3.71 2.71 -21.91
CA LYS A 165 2.53 1.90 -22.21
C LYS A 165 2.34 0.82 -21.15
N PRO A 166 1.10 0.55 -20.72
CA PRO A 166 0.82 -0.56 -19.82
C PRO A 166 1.18 -1.89 -20.48
N ASN A 167 1.69 -2.84 -19.71
CA ASN A 167 1.91 -4.19 -20.18
C ASN A 167 0.56 -4.93 -20.18
N LEU A 168 -0.11 -4.98 -21.33
CA LEU A 168 -1.47 -5.53 -21.44
C LEU A 168 -1.62 -7.02 -21.05
N THR A 169 -0.52 -7.74 -20.85
CA THR A 169 -0.55 -9.09 -20.26
C THR A 169 -0.91 -9.06 -18.77
N TYR A 170 -0.46 -8.02 -18.06
CA TYR A 170 -0.46 -7.95 -16.59
C TYR A 170 -1.10 -6.68 -16.02
N ASP A 171 -1.41 -5.72 -16.89
CA ASP A 171 -1.99 -4.44 -16.58
C ASP A 171 -3.32 -4.28 -17.31
N ALA A 172 -4.26 -3.56 -16.70
CA ALA A 172 -5.51 -3.23 -17.40
C ALA A 172 -5.24 -2.29 -18.59
N PRO A 173 -6.11 -2.34 -19.62
CA PRO A 173 -6.05 -1.37 -20.70
C PRO A 173 -6.30 0.05 -20.17
N GLY A 174 -5.62 1.03 -20.76
CA GLY A 174 -5.68 2.43 -20.36
C GLY A 174 -4.56 3.24 -21.00
N GLY A 175 -4.27 4.41 -20.43
CA GLY A 175 -3.26 5.34 -20.94
C GLY A 175 -2.26 5.78 -19.89
N PRO A 176 -1.15 6.43 -20.31
CA PRO A 176 -0.25 7.09 -19.38
C PRO A 176 -1.03 8.15 -18.61
N VAL A 177 -0.74 8.28 -17.32
CA VAL A 177 -1.38 9.28 -16.45
C VAL A 177 -1.21 10.69 -17.00
N THR A 178 -0.12 10.95 -17.73
CA THR A 178 0.08 12.20 -18.46
C THR A 178 -1.08 12.58 -19.38
N ASP A 179 -1.74 11.64 -20.05
CA ASP A 179 -2.83 11.96 -20.99
C ASP A 179 -4.11 12.38 -20.25
N LEU A 180 -4.35 11.78 -19.08
CA LEU A 180 -5.44 12.16 -18.17
C LEU A 180 -5.24 13.57 -17.62
N ILE A 181 -3.99 13.86 -17.29
CA ILE A 181 -3.53 15.04 -16.56
C ILE A 181 -3.29 16.26 -17.47
N LYS A 182 -2.79 16.06 -18.70
CA LYS A 182 -2.52 17.14 -19.68
C LYS A 182 -3.73 17.97 -20.05
N SER A 183 -4.95 17.53 -19.76
CA SER A 183 -6.16 18.32 -19.97
C SER A 183 -6.37 19.45 -18.95
N THR A 184 -5.70 19.41 -17.79
CA THR A 184 -5.97 20.34 -16.66
C THR A 184 -4.76 20.71 -15.80
N LEU A 185 -3.62 20.02 -15.92
CA LEU A 185 -2.48 20.18 -15.00
C LEU A 185 -1.24 20.88 -15.59
N VAL A 186 -1.13 20.98 -16.92
CA VAL A 186 0.14 21.41 -17.54
C VAL A 186 -0.11 22.25 -18.81
N SER A 187 -0.72 23.43 -18.66
CA SER A 187 -0.66 24.47 -19.72
C SER A 187 0.39 25.55 -19.41
N SER A 188 0.75 25.74 -18.13
CA SER A 188 1.69 26.78 -17.68
C SER A 188 3.14 26.31 -17.49
N TYR A 189 3.45 25.02 -17.68
CA TYR A 189 4.83 24.52 -17.63
C TYR A 189 5.17 23.60 -18.81
N GLY A 190 5.29 24.19 -20.01
CA GLY A 190 5.83 23.52 -21.20
C GLY A 190 7.30 23.04 -21.10
N ALA A 191 7.87 23.01 -19.88
CA ALA A 191 9.26 22.65 -19.60
C ALA A 191 9.44 21.57 -18.53
N ALA A 192 8.36 21.09 -17.87
CA ALA A 192 8.48 20.08 -16.82
C ALA A 192 8.94 18.74 -17.39
N LYS A 193 10.10 18.26 -16.97
CA LYS A 193 10.70 16.99 -17.39
C LYS A 193 10.39 15.91 -16.36
N ASN A 194 10.38 14.63 -16.74
CA ASN A 194 10.23 13.53 -15.79
C ASN A 194 11.34 13.44 -14.71
N ARG A 195 12.41 14.22 -14.85
CA ARG A 195 13.44 14.40 -13.81
C ARG A 195 13.08 15.46 -12.77
N ASP A 196 12.05 16.26 -13.03
CA ASP A 196 11.66 17.36 -12.16
C ASP A 196 10.93 16.76 -10.95
N ARG A 197 11.59 16.84 -9.80
CA ARG A 197 11.17 16.29 -8.49
C ARG A 197 9.97 17.03 -7.86
N VAL A 198 9.24 17.75 -8.69
CA VAL A 198 8.07 18.55 -8.32
C VAL A 198 6.90 17.59 -8.05
N LEU A 199 6.75 16.56 -8.90
CA LEU A 199 5.71 15.53 -8.80
C LEU A 199 6.08 14.34 -7.89
N ASP A 200 7.06 14.54 -7.02
CA ASP A 200 7.45 13.53 -6.04
C ASP A 200 6.54 13.66 -4.81
N ASN A 201 6.20 12.51 -4.23
CA ASN A 201 5.51 12.44 -2.94
C ASN A 201 6.48 12.79 -1.79
N VAL A 202 5.95 12.84 -0.57
CA VAL A 202 6.72 12.92 0.69
C VAL A 202 7.71 11.76 0.81
N LEU A 203 7.25 10.52 0.58
CA LEU A 203 8.09 9.34 0.68
C LEU A 203 8.78 9.10 -0.66
N GLN A 204 10.01 9.59 -0.78
CA GLN A 204 10.80 9.47 -2.01
C GLN A 204 11.76 8.30 -1.91
N LEU A 205 12.13 7.72 -3.04
CA LEU A 205 13.33 6.89 -3.09
C LEU A 205 14.52 7.76 -2.60
N ASN A 206 15.30 7.34 -1.61
CA ASN A 206 16.36 8.19 -1.05
C ASN A 206 17.53 7.37 -0.52
N ARG A 207 18.54 8.05 0.01
CA ARG A 207 19.72 7.47 0.65
C ARG A 207 19.82 7.96 2.08
N VAL A 208 19.55 7.09 3.05
CA VAL A 208 19.63 7.40 4.48
C VAL A 208 20.67 6.50 5.14
N THR A 209 21.76 7.06 5.67
CA THR A 209 22.68 6.24 6.46
C THR A 209 22.06 5.90 7.82
N MET A 210 22.47 4.77 8.39
CA MET A 210 22.01 4.36 9.71
C MET A 210 22.50 5.31 10.82
N SER A 211 23.59 6.06 10.60
CA SER A 211 24.05 7.15 11.49
C SER A 211 23.29 8.48 11.32
N GLY A 212 22.31 8.53 10.41
CA GLY A 212 21.44 9.70 10.20
C GLY A 212 21.98 10.74 9.21
N SER A 213 23.19 10.57 8.69
CA SER A 213 23.70 11.40 7.59
C SER A 213 23.04 11.02 6.26
N GLN A 214 22.55 11.98 5.49
CA GLN A 214 22.19 11.72 4.10
C GLN A 214 23.46 11.64 3.25
N VAL A 215 23.59 10.57 2.46
CA VAL A 215 24.57 10.53 1.37
C VAL A 215 23.81 10.99 0.12
N SER A 216 24.02 12.25 -0.23
CA SER A 216 23.28 12.95 -1.28
C SER A 216 23.28 12.15 -2.60
N LEU A 217 22.11 11.70 -3.05
CA LEU A 217 21.83 11.71 -4.48
C LEU A 217 21.74 13.18 -4.88
N ASN A 218 22.49 13.62 -5.89
CA ASN A 218 22.58 15.02 -6.35
C ASN A 218 21.24 15.68 -6.76
N ASP A 219 20.11 15.00 -6.57
CA ASP A 219 18.78 15.39 -7.05
C ASP A 219 17.63 14.92 -6.12
N ARG A 220 17.87 14.37 -4.92
CA ARG A 220 16.78 13.95 -4.02
C ARG A 220 16.83 14.62 -2.66
N ARG A 221 15.66 15.02 -2.17
CA ARG A 221 15.54 16.03 -1.11
C ARG A 221 15.33 15.35 0.24
N LYS A 222 15.98 15.86 1.26
CA LYS A 222 15.50 15.72 2.64
C LYS A 222 14.08 16.31 2.72
N VAL A 223 13.08 15.48 2.94
CA VAL A 223 11.68 15.90 3.12
C VAL A 223 11.38 16.01 4.61
N THR A 224 10.87 17.15 5.03
CA THR A 224 10.44 17.43 6.41
C THR A 224 9.00 17.90 6.35
N PRO A 225 8.24 17.87 7.46
CA PRO A 225 6.85 18.33 7.48
C PRO A 225 6.66 19.74 6.90
N GLY A 226 7.61 20.65 7.12
CA GLY A 226 7.56 22.01 6.57
C GLY A 226 7.72 22.11 5.05
N LYS A 227 8.12 21.04 4.35
CA LYS A 227 8.15 20.98 2.88
C LYS A 227 6.82 20.54 2.25
N VAL A 228 5.87 20.10 3.06
CA VAL A 228 4.53 19.68 2.62
C VAL A 228 3.61 20.90 2.71
N THR A 229 3.52 21.65 1.61
CA THR A 229 2.88 22.97 1.57
C THR A 229 1.37 22.91 1.34
N ASP A 230 0.85 21.84 0.75
CA ASP A 230 -0.59 21.55 0.66
C ASP A 230 -1.20 21.13 2.02
N GLY A 231 -0.34 20.66 2.93
CA GLY A 231 -0.63 20.30 4.30
C GLY A 231 -0.62 18.80 4.54
N LEU A 232 -0.07 18.38 5.68
CA LEU A 232 0.14 16.96 6.03
C LEU A 232 -1.15 16.11 6.01
N SER A 233 -2.31 16.72 6.22
CA SER A 233 -3.63 16.07 6.19
C SER A 233 -4.22 15.94 4.77
N LYS A 234 -3.48 16.36 3.74
CA LYS A 234 -3.83 16.29 2.33
C LYS A 234 -2.84 15.49 1.50
N THR A 235 -1.68 15.11 2.03
CA THR A 235 -0.73 14.27 1.31
C THR A 235 -0.70 12.86 1.89
N PHE A 236 -0.85 11.82 1.06
CA PHE A 236 -0.71 10.44 1.53
C PHE A 236 0.76 10.03 1.67
N LEU A 237 1.03 9.11 2.61
CA LEU A 237 2.31 8.41 2.78
C LEU A 237 2.21 6.98 2.25
N TYR A 238 1.20 6.23 2.73
CA TYR A 238 1.03 4.81 2.43
C TYR A 238 -0.35 4.54 1.89
N LEU A 239 -0.43 3.56 1.00
CA LEU A 239 -1.65 3.18 0.29
C LEU A 239 -1.81 1.66 0.33
N GLU A 240 -3.06 1.21 0.30
CA GLU A 240 -3.37 -0.20 0.10
C GLU A 240 -3.06 -0.65 -1.34
N SER A 241 -2.35 -1.76 -1.43
CA SER A 241 -2.01 -2.48 -2.65
C SER A 241 -1.99 -3.97 -2.29
N THR A 242 -3.20 -4.53 -2.21
CA THR A 242 -3.47 -5.86 -1.66
C THR A 242 -3.51 -6.97 -2.71
N GLY A 243 -3.60 -8.23 -2.27
CA GLY A 243 -3.85 -9.39 -3.14
C GLY A 243 -2.60 -10.08 -3.66
N LYS A 244 -1.42 -9.66 -3.19
CA LYS A 244 -0.13 -10.21 -3.59
C LYS A 244 0.08 -11.63 -3.01
N PRO A 245 0.82 -12.52 -3.71
CA PRO A 245 1.55 -12.32 -4.97
C PRO A 245 0.70 -12.43 -6.25
N LYS A 246 -0.61 -12.69 -6.12
CA LYS A 246 -1.52 -12.81 -7.26
C LYS A 246 -1.73 -11.45 -7.91
N ILE A 247 -1.84 -11.45 -9.23
CA ILE A 247 -2.16 -10.26 -10.02
C ILE A 247 -3.65 -10.31 -10.35
N TYR A 248 -4.36 -9.28 -9.91
CA TYR A 248 -5.74 -9.01 -10.22
C TYR A 248 -5.83 -7.80 -11.14
N VAL A 249 -6.67 -7.88 -12.16
CA VAL A 249 -6.92 -6.79 -13.11
C VAL A 249 -8.43 -6.68 -13.31
N LEU A 250 -8.99 -5.54 -12.90
CA LEU A 250 -10.42 -5.24 -12.90
C LEU A 250 -11.23 -6.31 -12.14
N GLY A 251 -10.70 -6.75 -10.98
CA GLY A 251 -11.32 -7.79 -10.14
C GLY A 251 -11.04 -9.23 -10.58
N GLU A 252 -10.56 -9.44 -11.81
CA GLU A 252 -10.29 -10.77 -12.35
C GLU A 252 -8.85 -11.22 -12.09
N PHE A 253 -8.68 -12.47 -11.65
CA PHE A 253 -7.36 -13.08 -11.53
C PHE A 253 -6.73 -13.22 -12.92
N ARG A 254 -5.47 -12.79 -13.06
CA ARG A 254 -4.71 -12.86 -14.32
C ARG A 254 -3.57 -13.84 -14.28
N ASP A 255 -2.72 -13.70 -13.28
CA ASP A 255 -1.53 -14.53 -13.12
C ASP A 255 -1.09 -14.50 -11.66
N GLU A 256 -0.19 -15.40 -11.28
CA GLU A 256 0.56 -15.32 -10.04
C GLU A 256 2.01 -14.98 -10.37
N ASN A 257 2.49 -13.82 -9.91
CA ASN A 257 3.84 -13.40 -10.24
C ASN A 257 4.86 -14.04 -9.30
N SER A 258 4.97 -15.37 -9.34
CA SER A 258 5.91 -16.16 -8.52
C SER A 258 7.39 -15.91 -8.86
N SER A 259 7.67 -15.08 -9.86
CA SER A 259 9.02 -14.70 -10.30
C SER A 259 9.39 -13.26 -9.92
N ALA A 260 8.42 -12.37 -9.68
CA ALA A 260 8.66 -11.03 -9.12
C ALA A 260 8.64 -11.03 -7.59
N ASN A 261 9.24 -12.07 -6.99
CA ASN A 261 9.33 -12.27 -5.53
C ASN A 261 9.95 -11.10 -4.77
N ASN A 262 10.54 -10.14 -5.47
CA ASN A 262 11.15 -8.94 -4.91
C ASN A 262 10.23 -7.72 -4.96
N GLU A 263 9.26 -7.62 -5.88
CA GLU A 263 8.49 -6.36 -6.05
C GLU A 263 7.55 -6.09 -4.87
N PHE A 264 7.28 -7.09 -4.03
CA PHE A 264 6.22 -7.01 -3.02
C PHE A 264 6.63 -7.37 -1.58
N ARG A 265 7.90 -7.72 -1.35
CA ARG A 265 8.45 -8.02 -0.02
C ARG A 265 8.62 -6.75 0.77
N TRP A 266 8.20 -6.74 2.04
CA TRP A 266 8.27 -5.54 2.87
C TRP A 266 9.69 -4.94 3.00
N ALA A 267 10.74 -5.76 2.88
CA ALA A 267 12.13 -5.29 2.95
C ALA A 267 12.73 -4.92 1.59
N SER A 268 12.07 -5.28 0.49
CA SER A 268 12.62 -5.09 -0.84
C SER A 268 12.55 -3.64 -1.28
N GLN A 269 13.66 -3.16 -1.84
CA GLN A 269 13.71 -1.83 -2.44
C GLN A 269 12.66 -1.64 -3.55
N ASP A 270 12.30 -2.72 -4.26
CA ASP A 270 11.36 -2.67 -5.38
C ASP A 270 9.90 -2.54 -4.92
N THR A 271 9.62 -2.63 -3.60
CA THR A 271 8.28 -2.47 -3.03
C THR A 271 7.93 -1.00 -2.83
N VAL A 272 7.82 -0.30 -3.96
CA VAL A 272 7.41 1.10 -4.09
C VAL A 272 6.53 1.22 -5.32
N MET A 273 5.53 2.10 -5.26
CA MET A 273 4.65 2.38 -6.40
C MET A 273 5.01 3.71 -7.06
N GLU A 274 4.68 3.82 -8.34
CA GLU A 274 4.69 5.06 -9.10
C GLU A 274 3.34 5.18 -9.82
N LEU A 275 2.78 6.39 -9.83
CA LEU A 275 1.55 6.64 -10.60
C LEU A 275 1.91 6.77 -12.08
N GLN A 276 1.78 5.67 -12.82
CA GLN A 276 2.18 5.58 -14.23
C GLN A 276 0.99 5.57 -15.20
N PHE A 277 -0.06 4.83 -14.87
CA PHE A 277 -1.18 4.56 -15.78
C PHE A 277 -2.52 4.67 -15.07
N TYR A 278 -3.53 5.09 -15.82
CA TYR A 278 -4.93 4.89 -15.47
C TYR A 278 -5.49 3.73 -16.27
N CYS A 279 -6.67 3.27 -15.89
CA CYS A 279 -7.34 2.14 -16.52
C CYS A 279 -8.70 2.53 -17.07
N ASN A 280 -9.18 1.76 -18.03
CA ASN A 280 -10.41 2.07 -18.76
C ASN A 280 -10.36 3.52 -19.26
N THR A 281 -11.34 4.34 -18.89
CA THR A 281 -11.37 5.77 -19.21
C THR A 281 -10.52 6.61 -18.25
N GLN A 282 -10.63 6.41 -16.93
CA GLN A 282 -10.03 7.29 -15.91
C GLN A 282 -9.74 6.61 -14.56
N GLN A 283 -9.89 5.28 -14.44
CA GLN A 283 -9.83 4.61 -13.14
C GLN A 283 -8.39 4.50 -12.61
N LEU A 284 -8.11 5.07 -11.43
CA LEU A 284 -6.80 4.99 -10.76
C LEU A 284 -6.75 3.96 -9.61
N VAL A 285 -7.90 3.67 -9.01
CA VAL A 285 -8.03 2.81 -7.83
C VAL A 285 -8.75 1.53 -8.20
N ASN A 286 -8.35 0.41 -7.59
CA ASN A 286 -8.94 -0.93 -7.82
C ASN A 286 -8.88 -1.40 -9.29
N CYS A 287 -8.00 -0.81 -10.09
CA CYS A 287 -7.79 -1.25 -11.46
C CYS A 287 -6.95 -2.52 -11.54
N SER A 288 -5.78 -2.51 -10.90
CA SER A 288 -4.85 -3.64 -10.84
C SER A 288 -4.06 -3.51 -9.56
N ASN A 289 -3.57 -4.62 -9.02
CA ASN A 289 -2.73 -4.61 -7.83
C ASN A 289 -1.22 -4.76 -8.14
N ARG A 290 -0.85 -4.80 -9.42
CA ARG A 290 0.56 -4.77 -9.83
C ARG A 290 1.10 -3.34 -9.73
N SER A 291 1.85 -3.07 -8.67
CA SER A 291 2.46 -1.75 -8.37
C SER A 291 1.44 -0.60 -8.40
N ARG A 292 0.21 -0.88 -7.97
CA ARG A 292 -0.95 0.02 -8.06
C ARG A 292 -1.84 -0.09 -6.83
N VAL A 293 -2.67 0.92 -6.67
CA VAL A 293 -3.60 1.08 -5.55
C VAL A 293 -4.78 0.14 -5.70
N TYR A 294 -4.92 -0.80 -4.77
CA TYR A 294 -5.89 -1.88 -4.86
C TYR A 294 -6.26 -2.40 -3.47
N SER A 295 -7.55 -2.49 -3.18
CA SER A 295 -8.06 -3.17 -1.99
C SER A 295 -9.22 -4.10 -2.32
N TRP A 296 -9.50 -5.02 -1.39
CA TRP A 296 -10.70 -5.85 -1.39
C TRP A 296 -11.87 -5.20 -0.62
N HIS A 297 -11.70 -3.95 -0.17
CA HIS A 297 -12.78 -3.22 0.46
C HIS A 297 -13.78 -2.76 -0.60
N PRO A 298 -15.10 -2.90 -0.35
CA PRO A 298 -16.10 -2.35 -1.25
C PRO A 298 -15.95 -0.83 -1.41
N GLY A 299 -15.84 -0.36 -2.65
CA GLY A 299 -15.97 1.05 -3.04
C GLY A 299 -14.75 1.92 -2.75
N GLY A 300 -13.54 1.37 -2.64
CA GLY A 300 -12.35 2.19 -2.45
C GLY A 300 -11.16 1.51 -1.77
N VAL A 301 -10.30 2.32 -1.15
CA VAL A 301 -9.06 1.92 -0.48
C VAL A 301 -8.79 2.79 0.74
N ASN A 302 -8.08 2.26 1.74
CA ASN A 302 -7.53 3.07 2.81
C ASN A 302 -6.20 3.72 2.40
N MET A 303 -6.01 4.95 2.85
CA MET A 303 -4.81 5.75 2.64
C MET A 303 -4.37 6.34 3.96
N ALA A 304 -3.10 6.19 4.32
CA ALA A 304 -2.53 6.89 5.45
C ALA A 304 -1.91 8.21 4.99
N LEU A 305 -2.16 9.27 5.74
CA LEU A 305 -1.75 10.63 5.44
C LEU A 305 -0.50 11.03 6.23
N ALA A 306 0.17 12.10 5.79
CA ALA A 306 1.39 12.61 6.39
C ALA A 306 1.19 13.18 7.80
N ASP A 307 -0.06 13.37 8.25
CA ASP A 307 -0.42 13.71 9.63
C ASP A 307 -0.69 12.49 10.52
N GLY A 308 -0.54 11.27 9.99
CA GLY A 308 -0.79 10.02 10.70
C GLY A 308 -2.26 9.59 10.73
N SER A 309 -3.17 10.37 10.13
CA SER A 309 -4.57 9.97 9.97
C SER A 309 -4.72 8.97 8.82
N VAL A 310 -5.79 8.17 8.87
CA VAL A 310 -6.15 7.23 7.80
C VAL A 310 -7.51 7.60 7.26
N ARG A 311 -7.63 7.73 5.95
CA ARG A 311 -8.87 8.03 5.26
C ARG A 311 -9.20 6.96 4.23
N PHE A 312 -10.48 6.80 3.96
CA PHE A 312 -10.93 5.94 2.88
C PHE A 312 -11.17 6.79 1.64
N TYR A 313 -10.54 6.40 0.55
CA TYR A 313 -10.65 7.04 -0.76
C TYR A 313 -11.54 6.19 -1.65
N ASN A 314 -12.60 6.80 -2.19
CA ASN A 314 -13.57 6.12 -3.04
C ASN A 314 -12.98 5.84 -4.43
N ASP A 315 -13.24 4.67 -5.01
CA ASP A 315 -12.76 4.31 -6.35
C ASP A 315 -13.45 5.08 -7.49
N ASP A 316 -14.61 5.67 -7.23
CA ASP A 316 -15.33 6.57 -8.15
C ASP A 316 -14.86 8.02 -8.09
N ALA A 317 -13.92 8.37 -7.19
CA ALA A 317 -13.46 9.75 -7.03
C ALA A 317 -12.60 10.21 -8.22
N SER A 318 -12.61 11.53 -8.50
CA SER A 318 -11.93 12.07 -9.67
C SER A 318 -10.42 11.79 -9.65
N PRO A 319 -9.81 11.50 -10.80
CA PRO A 319 -8.37 11.30 -10.88
C PRO A 319 -7.57 12.52 -10.40
N GLN A 320 -8.08 13.72 -10.64
CA GLN A 320 -7.48 14.98 -10.20
C GLN A 320 -7.42 15.05 -8.67
N SER A 321 -8.49 14.62 -7.99
CA SER A 321 -8.49 14.53 -6.53
C SER A 321 -7.42 13.55 -6.03
N PHE A 322 -7.29 12.38 -6.65
CA PHE A 322 -6.25 11.41 -6.26
C PHE A 322 -4.84 12.00 -6.44
N VAL A 323 -4.61 12.62 -7.59
CA VAL A 323 -3.35 13.25 -7.97
C VAL A 323 -2.97 14.38 -7.02
N SER A 324 -3.95 15.19 -6.58
CA SER A 324 -3.74 16.26 -5.59
C SER A 324 -3.25 15.76 -4.24
N LEU A 325 -3.58 14.51 -3.87
CA LEU A 325 -3.12 13.90 -2.62
C LEU A 325 -1.71 13.28 -2.73
N LEU A 326 -1.17 13.18 -3.95
CA LEU A 326 0.11 12.54 -4.21
C LEU A 326 1.29 13.47 -3.96
N THR A 327 1.18 14.75 -4.34
CA THR A 327 2.33 15.66 -4.31
C THR A 327 2.36 16.49 -3.04
N MET A 328 3.55 16.99 -2.66
CA MET A 328 3.72 17.80 -1.45
C MET A 328 3.24 19.25 -1.59
N ALA A 329 2.94 19.68 -2.82
CA ALA A 329 2.53 21.05 -3.10
C ALA A 329 1.05 21.18 -3.42
N GLY A 330 0.42 20.12 -3.97
CA GLY A 330 -1.02 20.04 -4.26
C GLY A 330 -1.51 20.99 -5.36
N ASP A 331 -1.20 22.28 -5.26
CA ASP A 331 -1.67 23.36 -6.14
C ASP A 331 -0.97 23.38 -7.51
N GLU A 332 0.17 22.70 -7.65
CA GLU A 332 0.88 22.52 -8.93
C GLU A 332 0.08 21.72 -9.98
N LEU A 333 -1.10 21.26 -9.58
CA LEU A 333 -1.98 20.37 -10.29
C LEU A 333 -3.28 21.05 -10.74
N PHE A 334 -3.42 22.35 -10.54
CA PHE A 334 -4.61 23.09 -10.97
C PHE A 334 -4.19 24.36 -11.70
N ILE A 335 -4.86 24.65 -12.82
CA ILE A 335 -4.80 25.97 -13.44
C ILE A 335 -5.81 26.83 -12.66
N ASP A 336 -5.37 27.96 -12.09
CA ASP A 336 -6.30 28.97 -11.59
C ASP A 336 -7.23 29.39 -12.74
N GLU A 337 -8.54 29.13 -12.62
CA GLU A 337 -9.56 29.54 -13.60
C GLU A 337 -9.66 31.06 -13.77
#